data_AF-A0A956ISY8-F1
#
_entry.id   AF-A0A956ISY8-F1
#
_cell.length_a   1.000
_cell.length_b   1.000
_cell.length_c   1.000
_cell.angle_alpha   90.00
_cell.angle_beta   90.00
_cell.angle_gamma   90.00
#
_symmetry.space_group_name_H-M   'P 1'
#
loop_
_entity.id
_entity.type
_entity.pdbx_description
1 polymer ?
#
loop_
_entity_poly.entity_id
_entity_poly.type
_entity_poly.pdbx_seq_one_letter_code
_entity_poly.pdbx_strand_id
1 'polypeptide(L)'
;RTGSPRAASVLLPLARESDDLGLRVAAIESLGMLGHAKADQVLLDALGDEHGSVRLAAAVALSRVATGKISGKLLNLFEQGAEQDRSALALALGGALERTKDTALIDRAFAALSRTRGAERDALLEALARNTAPGTTERLSKLAKNAAGVDRAKLAEVLSRHPAARASLLGLSADPDPAVRASAVWSLGSVAEAGDADALWKALGDPDPAVAANAVGAFARLASRTKVVAQSKLCSALKDGRGYVRANALAGLRLLGERCPGSPEGALLLSDPSDVVRAKAASLLQAVKTTPEDRRALGSCESGDPSSQVAVACESEPDAIPSTSEPVTVFVVPLGQSKPAARAPFTLIRADGLMRMGISDRRGAVYEYAAPRGYVELGVPVALAK
;
A
#
# COMPACT_ATOMS: atom_id res chain seq x y z
N ARG A 1 -2.66 17.05 19.46
CA ARG A 1 -2.41 16.82 20.89
C ARG A 1 -3.32 17.73 21.68
N THR A 2 -4.56 17.31 21.97
CA THR A 2 -5.40 18.06 22.94
C THR A 2 -4.79 17.96 24.34
N GLY A 3 -3.99 16.91 24.57
CA GLY A 3 -3.17 16.74 25.76
C GLY A 3 -4.01 16.71 27.03
N SER A 4 -5.31 16.38 26.95
CA SER A 4 -6.30 16.52 28.03
C SER A 4 -5.72 16.10 29.39
N PRO A 5 -5.32 17.05 30.26
CA PRO A 5 -4.62 16.71 31.49
C PRO A 5 -5.47 15.90 32.47
N ARG A 6 -6.80 16.15 32.46
CA ARG A 6 -7.78 15.41 33.26
C ARG A 6 -7.94 13.96 32.80
N ALA A 7 -7.92 13.71 31.50
CA ALA A 7 -7.93 12.34 31.00
C ALA A 7 -6.61 11.64 31.32
N ALA A 8 -5.48 12.34 31.20
CA ALA A 8 -4.17 11.76 31.49
C ALA A 8 -4.03 11.33 32.97
N SER A 9 -4.60 12.06 33.94
CA SER A 9 -4.54 11.65 35.35
C SER A 9 -5.26 10.34 35.63
N VAL A 10 -6.25 9.98 34.82
CA VAL A 10 -6.98 8.70 34.93
C VAL A 10 -6.30 7.60 34.11
N LEU A 11 -5.85 7.93 32.90
CA LEU A 11 -5.31 6.94 31.95
C LEU A 11 -3.90 6.48 32.30
N LEU A 12 -3.05 7.33 32.91
CA LEU A 12 -1.67 6.96 33.22
C LEU A 12 -1.56 5.81 34.23
N PRO A 13 -2.29 5.80 35.37
CA PRO A 13 -2.30 4.65 36.28
C PRO A 13 -2.84 3.38 35.60
N LEU A 14 -3.94 3.48 34.85
CA LEU A 14 -4.53 2.34 34.16
C LEU A 14 -3.59 1.71 33.13
N ALA A 15 -2.86 2.54 32.38
CA ALA A 15 -1.87 2.07 31.41
C ALA A 15 -0.66 1.38 32.05
N ARG A 16 -0.34 1.67 33.32
CA ARG A 16 0.82 1.11 34.02
C ARG A 16 0.51 -0.09 34.89
N GLU A 17 -0.58 0.00 35.66
CA GLU A 17 -0.79 -0.83 36.85
C GLU A 17 -2.06 -1.69 36.74
N SER A 18 -2.86 -1.54 35.68
CA SER A 18 -4.07 -2.35 35.56
C SER A 18 -3.75 -3.81 35.25
N ASP A 19 -4.26 -4.71 36.09
CA ASP A 19 -4.24 -6.16 35.87
C ASP A 19 -5.20 -6.59 34.74
N ASP A 20 -6.20 -5.75 34.42
CA ASP A 20 -7.08 -5.98 33.29
C ASP A 20 -6.36 -5.58 31.98
N LEU A 21 -6.00 -6.59 31.19
CA LEU A 21 -5.29 -6.42 29.92
C LEU A 21 -6.06 -5.54 28.93
N GLY A 22 -7.38 -5.68 28.87
CA GLY A 22 -8.23 -4.88 27.98
C GLY A 22 -8.24 -3.41 28.37
N LEU A 23 -8.36 -3.14 29.68
CA LEU A 23 -8.30 -1.79 30.22
C LEU A 23 -6.92 -1.15 30.03
N ARG A 24 -5.85 -1.92 30.23
CA ARG A 24 -4.47 -1.46 30.00
C ARG A 24 -4.22 -1.09 28.55
N VAL A 25 -4.65 -1.93 27.60
CA VAL A 25 -4.55 -1.66 26.16
C VAL A 25 -5.37 -0.42 25.77
N ALA A 26 -6.64 -0.35 26.19
CA ALA A 26 -7.51 0.79 25.89
C ALA A 26 -6.96 2.11 26.45
N ALA A 27 -6.34 2.07 27.64
CA ALA A 27 -5.68 3.23 28.23
C ALA A 27 -4.48 3.70 27.40
N ILE A 28 -3.62 2.78 26.96
CA ILE A 28 -2.46 3.07 26.10
C ILE A 28 -2.89 3.68 24.76
N GLU A 29 -3.89 3.09 24.11
CA GLU A 29 -4.44 3.61 22.85
C GLU A 29 -4.99 5.02 23.02
N SER A 30 -5.74 5.25 24.11
CA SER A 30 -6.31 6.55 24.45
C SER A 30 -5.23 7.61 24.70
N LEU A 31 -4.15 7.26 25.41
CA LEU A 31 -3.00 8.14 25.58
C LEU A 31 -2.35 8.51 24.23
N GLY A 32 -2.28 7.55 23.30
CA GLY A 32 -1.80 7.76 21.93
C GLY A 32 -2.71 8.68 21.09
N MET A 33 -4.03 8.67 21.32
CA MET A 33 -4.95 9.58 20.64
C MET A 33 -4.87 11.01 21.20
N LEU A 34 -4.75 11.14 22.52
CA LEU A 34 -4.71 12.44 23.20
C LEU A 34 -3.36 13.15 23.04
N GLY A 35 -2.27 12.38 23.06
CA GLY A 35 -0.89 12.85 22.93
C GLY A 35 -0.45 13.79 24.06
N HIS A 36 -0.57 13.32 25.30
CA HIS A 36 -0.13 14.02 26.49
C HIS A 36 1.37 13.77 26.76
N ALA A 37 2.19 14.81 26.94
CA ALA A 37 3.66 14.66 27.09
C ALA A 37 4.09 13.77 28.28
N LYS A 38 3.34 13.76 29.38
CA LYS A 38 3.61 12.83 30.50
C LYS A 38 3.39 11.34 30.17
N ALA A 39 2.73 11.02 29.04
CA ALA A 39 2.54 9.64 28.60
C ALA A 39 3.80 9.05 27.95
N ASP A 40 4.76 9.89 27.56
CA ASP A 40 5.93 9.47 26.78
C ASP A 40 6.69 8.30 27.42
N GLN A 41 6.95 8.36 28.72
CA GLN A 41 7.66 7.28 29.41
C GLN A 41 6.78 6.04 29.59
N VAL A 42 5.49 6.21 29.88
CA VAL A 42 4.55 5.07 30.00
C VAL A 42 4.46 4.28 28.70
N LEU A 43 4.34 4.99 27.58
CA LEU A 43 4.29 4.37 26.27
C LEU A 43 5.62 3.70 25.90
N LEU A 44 6.76 4.29 26.29
CA LEU A 44 8.07 3.66 26.09
C LEU A 44 8.24 2.38 26.92
N ASP A 45 7.82 2.39 28.19
CA ASP A 45 7.89 1.22 29.07
C ASP A 45 7.00 0.09 28.54
N ALA A 46 5.81 0.42 28.03
CA ALA A 46 4.87 -0.53 27.46
C ALA A 46 5.36 -1.23 26.17
N LEU A 47 6.40 -0.72 25.51
CA LEU A 47 7.07 -1.45 24.41
C LEU A 47 7.82 -2.68 24.88
N GLY A 48 8.12 -2.78 26.18
CA GLY A 48 8.78 -3.94 26.80
C GLY A 48 7.82 -4.82 27.61
N ASP A 49 6.50 -4.62 27.51
CA ASP A 49 5.51 -5.44 28.23
C ASP A 49 5.56 -6.90 27.75
N GLU A 50 5.31 -7.84 28.66
CA GLU A 50 5.30 -9.28 28.36
C GLU A 50 4.20 -9.64 27.34
N HIS A 51 3.10 -8.91 27.32
CA HIS A 51 1.96 -9.12 26.44
C HIS A 51 2.16 -8.43 25.09
N GLY A 52 2.12 -9.20 23.99
CA GLY A 52 2.29 -8.68 22.64
C GLY A 52 1.22 -7.64 22.22
N SER A 53 -0.01 -7.76 22.74
CA SER A 53 -1.07 -6.77 22.52
C SER A 53 -0.74 -5.40 23.11
N VAL A 54 -0.11 -5.37 24.29
CA VAL A 54 0.33 -4.13 24.94
C VAL A 54 1.49 -3.51 24.16
N ARG A 55 2.49 -4.32 23.75
CA ARG A 55 3.61 -3.84 22.91
C ARG A 55 3.12 -3.23 21.60
N LEU A 56 2.14 -3.86 20.95
CA LEU A 56 1.54 -3.34 19.72
C LEU A 56 0.77 -2.03 19.97
N ALA A 57 -0.08 -1.98 21.01
CA ALA A 57 -0.81 -0.77 21.38
C ALA A 57 0.14 0.40 21.67
N ALA A 58 1.23 0.13 22.39
CA ALA A 58 2.27 1.11 22.68
C ALA A 58 2.96 1.62 21.41
N ALA A 59 3.33 0.71 20.50
CA ALA A 59 3.92 1.07 19.21
C ALA A 59 2.99 1.91 18.34
N VAL A 60 1.71 1.55 18.27
CA VAL A 60 0.68 2.33 17.56
C VAL A 60 0.53 3.71 18.19
N ALA A 61 0.41 3.79 19.52
CA ALA A 61 0.31 5.05 20.24
C ALA A 61 1.53 5.95 19.97
N LEU A 62 2.74 5.41 20.09
CA LEU A 62 4.00 6.12 19.81
C LEU A 62 4.15 6.51 18.35
N SER A 63 3.68 5.70 17.41
CA SER A 63 3.68 6.09 15.99
C SER A 63 2.85 7.37 15.77
N ARG A 64 1.78 7.58 16.55
CA ARG A 64 0.97 8.80 16.48
C ARG A 64 1.65 9.97 17.18
N VAL A 65 2.20 9.74 18.38
CA VAL A 65 2.60 10.83 19.28
C VAL A 65 4.11 11.09 19.35
N ALA A 66 5.00 10.15 19.07
CA ALA A 66 6.42 10.28 19.41
C ALA A 66 7.13 11.45 18.71
N THR A 67 7.74 12.37 19.47
CA THR A 67 8.55 13.48 18.94
C THR A 67 9.75 13.79 19.84
N GLY A 68 10.72 14.57 19.33
CA GLY A 68 11.86 15.08 20.10
C GLY A 68 12.71 13.96 20.71
N LYS A 69 12.98 14.05 22.02
CA LYS A 69 13.81 13.09 22.75
C LYS A 69 13.29 11.64 22.67
N ILE A 70 11.98 11.43 22.52
CA ILE A 70 11.38 10.11 22.38
C ILE A 70 11.88 9.43 21.10
N SER A 71 11.93 10.17 19.99
CA SER A 71 12.38 9.64 18.70
C SER A 71 13.82 9.12 18.79
N GLY A 72 14.69 9.83 19.52
CA GLY A 72 16.05 9.37 19.83
C GLY A 72 16.09 8.11 20.69
N LYS A 73 15.25 8.02 21.73
CA LYS A 73 15.13 6.82 22.56
C LYS A 73 14.63 5.62 21.75
N LEU A 74 13.62 5.80 20.90
CA LEU A 74 13.10 4.76 20.02
C LEU A 74 14.17 4.23 19.06
N LEU A 75 15.01 5.12 18.50
CA LEU A 75 16.09 4.70 17.63
C LEU A 75 17.13 3.88 18.40
N ASN A 76 17.50 4.30 19.62
CA ASN A 76 18.40 3.52 20.47
C ASN A 76 17.83 2.12 20.78
N LEU A 77 16.55 2.04 21.14
CA LEU A 77 15.88 0.77 21.42
C LEU A 77 15.85 -0.12 20.18
N PHE A 78 15.61 0.43 19.00
CA PHE A 78 15.66 -0.34 17.75
C PHE A 78 17.07 -0.86 17.44
N GLU A 79 18.11 -0.06 17.70
CA GLU A 79 19.50 -0.45 17.49
C GLU A 79 19.97 -1.54 18.48
N GLN A 80 19.41 -1.57 19.68
CA GLN A 80 19.84 -2.47 20.78
C GLN A 80 18.90 -3.66 21.00
N GLY A 81 17.65 -3.59 20.56
CA GLY A 81 16.59 -4.54 20.89
C GLY A 81 16.76 -5.91 20.24
N ALA A 82 16.18 -6.93 20.87
CA ALA A 82 16.05 -8.28 20.34
C ALA A 82 15.10 -8.31 19.12
N GLU A 83 15.28 -9.29 18.23
CA GLU A 83 14.55 -9.42 16.94
C GLU A 83 13.02 -9.33 17.12
N GLN A 84 12.49 -9.98 18.17
CA GLN A 84 11.06 -10.08 18.46
C GLN A 84 10.32 -8.75 18.68
N ASP A 85 11.01 -7.69 19.13
CA ASP A 85 10.40 -6.40 19.46
C ASP A 85 10.66 -5.32 18.39
N ARG A 86 11.50 -5.62 17.39
CA ARG A 86 11.91 -4.65 16.37
C ARG A 86 10.77 -4.25 15.43
N SER A 87 9.77 -5.11 15.22
CA SER A 87 8.60 -4.75 14.42
C SER A 87 7.75 -3.65 15.09
N ALA A 88 7.51 -3.77 16.40
CA ALA A 88 6.80 -2.76 17.18
C ALA A 88 7.61 -1.45 17.23
N LEU A 89 8.92 -1.55 17.47
CA LEU A 89 9.83 -0.40 17.47
C LEU A 89 9.87 0.29 16.09
N ALA A 90 9.89 -0.46 15.00
CA ALA A 90 9.90 0.11 13.65
C ALA A 90 8.59 0.85 13.33
N LEU A 91 7.44 0.34 13.78
CA LEU A 91 6.16 1.05 13.65
C LEU A 91 6.18 2.39 14.40
N ALA A 92 6.63 2.37 15.65
CA ALA A 92 6.79 3.58 16.46
C ALA A 92 7.77 4.57 15.80
N LEU A 93 8.91 4.07 15.29
CA LEU A 93 9.91 4.85 14.57
C LEU A 93 9.38 5.44 13.28
N GLY A 94 8.56 4.72 12.51
CA GLY A 94 7.97 5.22 11.27
C GLY A 94 7.16 6.48 11.51
N GLY A 95 6.33 6.47 12.54
CA GLY A 95 5.68 7.68 13.02
C GLY A 95 6.70 8.72 13.47
N ALA A 96 7.56 8.38 14.43
CA ALA A 96 8.56 9.29 15.01
C ALA A 96 9.40 10.05 13.95
N LEU A 97 9.90 9.34 12.94
CA LEU A 97 10.66 9.88 11.81
C LEU A 97 9.77 10.70 10.88
N GLU A 98 8.51 10.33 10.64
CA GLU A 98 7.60 11.12 9.80
C GLU A 98 7.46 12.57 10.27
N ARG A 99 7.35 12.82 11.59
CA ARG A 99 7.17 14.19 12.11
C ARG A 99 8.46 14.89 12.53
N THR A 100 9.61 14.20 12.57
CA THR A 100 10.86 14.82 13.02
C THR A 100 11.47 15.71 11.93
N LYS A 101 12.07 16.83 12.36
CA LYS A 101 12.94 17.68 11.53
C LYS A 101 14.40 17.63 11.99
N ASP A 102 14.69 16.80 12.99
CA ASP A 102 16.05 16.60 13.50
C ASP A 102 16.89 15.83 12.48
N THR A 103 17.74 16.55 11.76
CA THR A 103 18.62 15.98 10.73
C THR A 103 19.63 15.02 11.32
N ALA A 104 20.12 15.25 12.54
CA ALA A 104 21.05 14.34 13.21
C ALA A 104 20.38 13.00 13.54
N LEU A 105 19.12 13.01 13.96
CA LEU A 105 18.35 11.78 14.16
C LEU A 105 18.13 11.04 12.83
N ILE A 106 17.78 11.76 11.76
CA ILE A 106 17.61 11.19 10.42
C ILE A 106 18.93 10.57 9.93
N ASP A 107 20.05 11.27 10.11
CA ASP A 107 21.39 10.78 9.77
C ASP A 107 21.75 9.50 10.50
N ARG A 108 21.48 9.46 11.81
CA ARG A 108 21.66 8.25 12.62
C ARG A 108 20.79 7.10 12.14
N ALA A 109 19.53 7.35 11.79
CA ALA A 109 18.63 6.31 11.27
C ALA A 109 19.11 5.75 9.91
N PHE A 110 19.62 6.60 9.01
CA PHE A 110 20.28 6.13 7.78
C PHE A 110 21.57 5.36 8.06
N ALA A 111 22.38 5.76 9.05
CA ALA A 111 23.58 5.02 9.44
C ALA A 111 23.24 3.65 10.05
N ALA A 112 22.11 3.53 10.76
CA ALA A 112 21.62 2.28 11.32
C ALA A 112 21.30 1.25 10.24
N LEU A 113 20.80 1.66 9.07
CA LEU A 113 20.52 0.76 7.94
C LEU A 113 21.71 -0.15 7.63
N SER A 114 22.94 0.37 7.60
CA SER A 114 24.14 -0.42 7.26
C SER A 114 24.37 -1.62 8.18
N ARG A 115 23.86 -1.57 9.42
CA ARG A 115 23.95 -2.63 10.43
C ARG A 115 22.66 -3.46 10.53
N THR A 116 21.54 -2.94 10.04
CA THR A 116 20.26 -3.66 10.02
C THR A 116 20.20 -4.63 8.84
N ARG A 117 19.61 -5.80 9.05
CA ARG A 117 19.38 -6.86 8.04
C ARG A 117 17.91 -7.29 8.10
N GLY A 118 17.52 -8.23 7.23
CA GLY A 118 16.22 -8.90 7.35
C GLY A 118 14.99 -7.98 7.26
N ALA A 119 13.93 -8.43 7.91
CA ALA A 119 12.63 -7.77 8.02
C ALA A 119 12.73 -6.35 8.60
N GLU A 120 13.65 -6.14 9.53
CA GLU A 120 13.83 -4.87 10.23
C GLU A 120 14.41 -3.80 9.33
N ARG A 121 15.25 -4.21 8.37
CA ARG A 121 15.79 -3.29 7.37
C ARG A 121 14.66 -2.75 6.50
N ASP A 122 13.70 -3.57 6.10
CA ASP A 122 12.54 -3.11 5.32
C ASP A 122 11.65 -2.17 6.13
N ALA A 123 11.47 -2.46 7.41
CA ALA A 123 10.72 -1.60 8.32
C ALA A 123 11.39 -0.23 8.51
N LEU A 124 12.72 -0.21 8.68
CA LEU A 124 13.49 1.03 8.81
C LEU A 124 13.53 1.84 7.51
N LEU A 125 13.63 1.18 6.35
CA LEU A 125 13.51 1.83 5.03
C LEU A 125 12.16 2.52 4.85
N GLU A 126 11.08 1.82 5.22
CA GLU A 126 9.74 2.39 5.20
C GLU A 126 9.61 3.57 6.17
N ALA A 127 10.11 3.43 7.40
CA ALA A 127 10.09 4.48 8.41
C ALA A 127 10.84 5.75 7.96
N LEU A 128 12.02 5.60 7.36
CA LEU A 128 12.79 6.69 6.76
C LEU A 128 12.06 7.35 5.60
N ALA A 129 11.40 6.56 4.74
CA ALA A 129 10.67 7.08 3.60
C ALA A 129 9.40 7.85 3.96
N ARG A 130 8.85 7.67 5.18
CA ARG A 130 7.74 8.52 5.66
C ARG A 130 8.17 9.96 5.92
N ASN A 131 9.45 10.19 6.25
CA ASN A 131 10.01 11.51 6.46
C ASN A 131 10.21 12.25 5.12
N THR A 132 9.86 13.53 5.08
CA THR A 132 9.98 14.39 3.88
C THR A 132 10.94 15.56 4.09
N ALA A 133 11.86 15.47 5.07
CA ALA A 133 12.87 16.49 5.28
C ALA A 133 13.80 16.61 4.06
N PRO A 134 14.37 17.80 3.80
CA PRO A 134 15.31 18.00 2.70
C PRO A 134 16.45 16.98 2.70
N GLY A 135 16.80 16.47 1.52
CA GLY A 135 17.87 15.48 1.35
C GLY A 135 17.45 14.01 1.59
N THR A 136 16.32 13.74 2.25
CA THR A 136 15.84 12.36 2.47
C THR A 136 15.61 11.63 1.14
N THR A 137 14.94 12.29 0.17
CA THR A 137 14.68 11.72 -1.15
C THR A 137 15.96 11.36 -1.91
N GLU A 138 16.96 12.24 -1.88
CA GLU A 138 18.23 12.03 -2.57
C GLU A 138 18.98 10.83 -1.98
N ARG A 139 19.01 10.71 -0.66
CA ARG A 139 19.66 9.59 0.04
C ARG A 139 18.97 8.26 -0.24
N LEU A 140 17.63 8.22 -0.20
CA LEU A 140 16.86 7.02 -0.56
C LEU A 140 17.09 6.64 -2.03
N SER A 141 17.11 7.63 -2.93
CA SER A 141 17.40 7.43 -4.36
C SER A 141 18.81 6.89 -4.59
N LYS A 142 19.82 7.43 -3.89
CA LYS A 142 21.20 6.94 -3.96
C LYS A 142 21.32 5.52 -3.41
N LEU A 143 20.59 5.19 -2.34
CA LEU A 143 20.55 3.83 -1.83
C LEU A 143 19.92 2.87 -2.85
N ALA A 144 18.83 3.28 -3.51
CA ALA A 144 18.13 2.45 -4.49
C ALA A 144 19.03 2.06 -5.67
N LYS A 145 19.93 2.96 -6.10
CA LYS A 145 20.91 2.69 -7.16
C LYS A 145 21.97 1.65 -6.79
N ASN A 146 22.33 1.55 -5.51
CA ASN A 146 23.50 0.76 -5.06
C ASN A 146 23.12 -0.49 -4.25
N ALA A 147 21.84 -0.70 -3.95
CA ALA A 147 21.41 -1.78 -3.09
C ALA A 147 21.23 -3.12 -3.83
N ALA A 148 21.18 -4.21 -3.07
CA ALA A 148 20.79 -5.53 -3.57
C ALA A 148 19.31 -5.56 -4.01
N GLY A 149 18.91 -6.52 -4.86
CA GLY A 149 17.57 -6.54 -5.50
C GLY A 149 16.39 -6.42 -4.53
N VAL A 150 16.43 -7.13 -3.40
CA VAL A 150 15.35 -7.07 -2.38
C VAL A 150 15.19 -5.67 -1.79
N ASP A 151 16.31 -4.99 -1.46
CA ASP A 151 16.28 -3.61 -0.97
C ASP A 151 15.83 -2.64 -2.08
N ARG A 152 16.23 -2.88 -3.34
CA ARG A 152 15.79 -2.05 -4.48
C ARG A 152 14.28 -2.13 -4.67
N ALA A 153 13.67 -3.30 -4.51
CA ALA A 153 12.22 -3.46 -4.61
C ALA A 153 11.49 -2.70 -3.48
N LYS A 154 11.99 -2.79 -2.24
CA LYS A 154 11.43 -2.01 -1.12
C LYS A 154 11.61 -0.51 -1.34
N LEU A 155 12.77 -0.07 -1.85
CA LEU A 155 13.03 1.32 -2.18
C LEU A 155 12.11 1.83 -3.31
N ALA A 156 11.92 1.06 -4.37
CA ALA A 156 10.98 1.37 -5.44
C ALA A 156 9.53 1.53 -4.91
N GLU A 157 9.13 0.72 -3.94
CA GLU A 157 7.83 0.85 -3.27
C GLU A 157 7.73 2.16 -2.48
N VAL A 158 8.69 2.44 -1.58
CA VAL A 158 8.57 3.56 -0.62
C VAL A 158 8.90 4.92 -1.24
N LEU A 159 9.64 4.97 -2.35
CA LEU A 159 9.91 6.20 -3.09
C LEU A 159 8.65 6.81 -3.73
N SER A 160 7.54 6.07 -3.83
CA SER A 160 6.24 6.61 -4.28
C SER A 160 5.71 7.79 -3.45
N ARG A 161 6.20 7.92 -2.21
CA ARG A 161 5.90 9.05 -1.31
C ARG A 161 6.67 10.33 -1.65
N HIS A 162 7.68 10.24 -2.51
CA HIS A 162 8.60 11.32 -2.83
C HIS A 162 8.47 11.70 -4.30
N PRO A 163 7.70 12.75 -4.66
CA PRO A 163 7.59 13.19 -6.06
C PRO A 163 8.95 13.45 -6.74
N ALA A 164 9.91 14.01 -6.00
CA ALA A 164 11.28 14.23 -6.48
C ALA A 164 12.06 12.94 -6.78
N ALA A 165 11.55 11.76 -6.41
CA ALA A 165 12.11 10.46 -6.76
C ALA A 165 11.66 9.93 -8.13
N ARG A 166 10.84 10.69 -8.89
CA ARG A 166 10.35 10.33 -10.23
C ARG A 166 11.46 9.76 -11.13
N ALA A 167 12.58 10.47 -11.26
CA ALA A 167 13.70 10.03 -12.10
C ALA A 167 14.34 8.70 -11.61
N SER A 168 14.43 8.51 -10.30
CA SER A 168 14.92 7.26 -9.71
C SER A 168 13.97 6.10 -10.00
N LEU A 169 12.66 6.32 -9.90
CA LEU A 169 11.63 5.31 -10.21
C LEU A 169 11.58 4.97 -11.70
N LEU A 170 11.78 5.95 -12.59
CA LEU A 170 11.94 5.70 -14.03
C LEU A 170 13.20 4.86 -14.33
N GLY A 171 14.27 5.02 -13.56
CA GLY A 171 15.44 4.14 -13.67
C GLY A 171 15.14 2.71 -13.21
N LEU A 172 14.44 2.56 -12.09
CA LEU A 172 14.11 1.26 -11.50
C LEU A 172 13.04 0.49 -12.30
N SER A 173 12.25 1.16 -13.15
CA SER A 173 11.32 0.46 -14.06
C SER A 173 12.02 -0.33 -15.16
N ALA A 174 13.34 -0.17 -15.32
CA ALA A 174 14.18 -0.93 -16.23
C ALA A 174 15.16 -1.88 -15.50
N ASP A 175 14.96 -2.13 -14.20
CA ASP A 175 15.82 -3.02 -13.41
C ASP A 175 15.81 -4.46 -13.95
N PRO A 176 16.93 -5.20 -13.88
CA PRO A 176 16.96 -6.61 -14.28
C PRO A 176 15.99 -7.49 -13.47
N ASP A 177 15.71 -7.16 -12.21
CA ASP A 177 14.79 -7.91 -11.37
C ASP A 177 13.32 -7.50 -11.63
N PRO A 178 12.44 -8.42 -12.07
CA PRO A 178 11.04 -8.11 -12.33
C PRO A 178 10.28 -7.61 -11.10
N ALA A 179 10.65 -8.03 -9.88
CA ALA A 179 10.02 -7.54 -8.67
C ALA A 179 10.33 -6.04 -8.44
N VAL A 180 11.55 -5.60 -8.78
CA VAL A 180 11.93 -4.19 -8.72
C VAL A 180 11.16 -3.40 -9.77
N ARG A 181 11.10 -3.89 -11.01
CA ARG A 181 10.33 -3.25 -12.09
C ARG A 181 8.85 -3.12 -11.73
N ALA A 182 8.24 -4.18 -11.19
CA ALA A 182 6.82 -4.20 -10.84
C ALA A 182 6.49 -3.15 -9.76
N SER A 183 7.33 -3.06 -8.72
CA SER A 183 7.19 -2.02 -7.69
C SER A 183 7.42 -0.62 -8.24
N ALA A 184 8.44 -0.42 -9.08
CA ALA A 184 8.75 0.89 -9.66
C ALA A 184 7.64 1.39 -10.59
N VAL A 185 7.16 0.54 -11.49
CA VAL A 185 6.06 0.83 -12.43
C VAL A 185 4.78 1.18 -11.67
N TRP A 186 4.44 0.42 -10.63
CA TRP A 186 3.29 0.74 -9.79
C TRP A 186 3.43 2.10 -9.09
N SER A 187 4.59 2.34 -8.46
CA SER A 187 4.90 3.57 -7.74
C SER A 187 4.90 4.82 -8.62
N LEU A 188 5.27 4.68 -9.90
CA LEU A 188 5.19 5.76 -10.88
C LEU A 188 3.77 6.30 -11.04
N GLY A 189 2.71 5.50 -10.81
CA GLY A 189 1.33 5.98 -10.82
C GLY A 189 1.04 7.13 -9.83
N SER A 190 1.86 7.30 -8.78
CA SER A 190 1.74 8.41 -7.83
C SER A 190 2.58 9.63 -8.19
N VAL A 191 3.74 9.44 -8.82
CA VAL A 191 4.77 10.49 -8.97
C VAL A 191 5.06 10.89 -10.42
N ALA A 192 4.65 10.07 -11.38
CA ALA A 192 4.81 10.36 -12.79
C ALA A 192 3.99 11.60 -13.19
N GLU A 193 4.48 12.25 -14.22
CA GLU A 193 3.89 13.43 -14.84
C GLU A 193 3.30 13.07 -16.21
N ALA A 194 2.51 13.96 -16.79
CA ALA A 194 1.83 13.70 -18.07
C ALA A 194 2.80 13.26 -19.19
N GLY A 195 4.03 13.78 -19.19
CA GLY A 195 5.07 13.41 -20.15
C GLY A 195 5.60 11.97 -20.02
N ASP A 196 5.34 11.27 -18.91
CA ASP A 196 5.75 9.87 -18.70
C ASP A 196 4.72 8.86 -19.23
N ALA A 197 3.56 9.34 -19.69
CA ALA A 197 2.43 8.50 -20.07
C ALA A 197 2.82 7.39 -21.07
N ASP A 198 3.67 7.70 -22.05
CA ASP A 198 4.13 6.72 -23.03
C ASP A 198 5.15 5.74 -22.46
N ALA A 199 6.06 6.21 -21.60
CA ALA A 199 7.03 5.35 -20.95
C ALA A 199 6.34 4.34 -20.02
N LEU A 200 5.34 4.80 -19.26
CA LEU A 200 4.54 3.96 -18.40
C LEU A 200 3.69 2.96 -19.20
N TRP A 201 3.07 3.41 -20.28
CA TRP A 201 2.31 2.53 -21.17
C TRP A 201 3.17 1.46 -21.83
N LYS A 202 4.41 1.79 -22.21
CA LYS A 202 5.36 0.83 -22.80
C LYS A 202 5.66 -0.36 -21.87
N ALA A 203 5.61 -0.16 -20.55
CA ALA A 203 5.81 -1.25 -19.58
C ALA A 203 4.72 -2.33 -19.63
N LEU A 204 3.59 -2.09 -20.30
CA LEU A 204 2.61 -3.15 -20.64
C LEU A 204 3.24 -4.29 -21.46
N GLY A 205 4.27 -3.99 -22.25
CA GLY A 205 5.00 -4.98 -23.05
C GLY A 205 6.03 -5.80 -22.25
N ASP A 206 6.15 -5.59 -20.94
CA ASP A 206 7.07 -6.39 -20.11
C ASP A 206 6.64 -7.86 -20.12
N PRO A 207 7.60 -8.81 -20.21
CA PRO A 207 7.29 -10.24 -20.15
C PRO A 207 6.77 -10.67 -18.77
N ASP A 208 7.12 -9.95 -17.70
CA ASP A 208 6.59 -10.23 -16.38
C ASP A 208 5.13 -9.73 -16.27
N PRO A 209 4.18 -10.62 -15.93
CA PRO A 209 2.77 -10.27 -15.93
C PRO A 209 2.39 -9.28 -14.81
N ALA A 210 3.13 -9.23 -13.69
CA ALA A 210 2.89 -8.24 -12.65
C ALA A 210 3.33 -6.84 -13.11
N VAL A 211 4.47 -6.72 -13.79
CA VAL A 211 4.93 -5.45 -14.39
C VAL A 211 3.91 -4.92 -15.38
N ALA A 212 3.48 -5.77 -16.32
CA ALA A 212 2.57 -5.38 -17.38
C ALA A 212 1.21 -4.91 -16.87
N ALA A 213 0.62 -5.64 -15.92
CA ALA A 213 -0.67 -5.26 -15.37
C ALA A 213 -0.56 -4.08 -14.39
N ASN A 214 0.55 -3.93 -13.65
CA ASN A 214 0.82 -2.72 -12.87
C ASN A 214 0.96 -1.49 -13.77
N ALA A 215 1.50 -1.64 -14.99
CA ALA A 215 1.64 -0.54 -15.95
C ALA A 215 0.29 0.08 -16.31
N VAL A 216 -0.73 -0.76 -16.57
CA VAL A 216 -2.09 -0.30 -16.88
C VAL A 216 -2.72 0.43 -15.68
N GLY A 217 -2.62 -0.15 -14.48
CA GLY A 217 -3.16 0.47 -13.27
C GLY A 217 -2.47 1.79 -12.92
N ALA A 218 -1.14 1.85 -13.04
CA ALA A 218 -0.37 3.06 -12.84
C ALA A 218 -0.70 4.13 -13.90
N PHE A 219 -0.89 3.73 -15.16
CA PHE A 219 -1.29 4.62 -16.24
C PHE A 219 -2.69 5.23 -16.00
N ALA A 220 -3.65 4.44 -15.54
CA ALA A 220 -4.98 4.95 -15.18
C ALA A 220 -4.91 5.96 -14.02
N ARG A 221 -4.09 5.71 -13.00
CA ARG A 221 -3.85 6.65 -11.88
C ARG A 221 -3.20 7.94 -12.35
N LEU A 222 -2.20 7.84 -13.24
CA LEU A 222 -1.58 8.98 -13.88
C LEU A 222 -2.63 9.81 -14.63
N ALA A 223 -3.41 9.17 -15.51
CA ALA A 223 -4.46 9.82 -16.30
C ALA A 223 -5.51 10.52 -15.42
N SER A 224 -5.94 9.89 -14.31
CA SER A 224 -6.91 10.48 -13.39
C SER A 224 -6.39 11.78 -12.75
N ARG A 225 -5.10 11.79 -12.36
CA ARG A 225 -4.39 12.94 -11.77
C ARG A 225 -4.07 14.04 -12.78
N THR A 226 -3.58 13.69 -13.97
CA THR A 226 -3.00 14.64 -14.91
C THR A 226 -3.88 14.91 -16.14
N LYS A 227 -5.05 14.28 -16.21
CA LYS A 227 -6.03 14.40 -17.31
C LYS A 227 -5.46 14.05 -18.70
N VAL A 228 -4.48 13.16 -18.73
CA VAL A 228 -4.00 12.57 -20.00
C VAL A 228 -5.12 11.71 -20.58
N VAL A 229 -5.35 11.83 -21.90
CA VAL A 229 -6.33 11.01 -22.61
C VAL A 229 -5.91 9.54 -22.57
N ALA A 230 -6.73 8.71 -21.94
CA ALA A 230 -6.39 7.33 -21.63
C ALA A 230 -7.32 6.30 -22.26
N GLN A 231 -8.57 6.68 -22.59
CA GLN A 231 -9.61 5.81 -23.13
C GLN A 231 -9.09 4.84 -24.20
N SER A 232 -8.51 5.35 -25.29
CA SER A 232 -8.08 4.52 -26.42
C SER A 232 -7.02 3.49 -26.03
N LYS A 233 -6.07 3.89 -25.19
CA LYS A 233 -5.03 3.00 -24.66
C LYS A 233 -5.65 1.93 -23.76
N LEU A 234 -6.46 2.30 -22.78
CA LEU A 234 -7.13 1.35 -21.89
C LEU A 234 -8.03 0.36 -22.67
N CYS A 235 -8.77 0.84 -23.67
CA CYS A 235 -9.57 -0.01 -24.55
C CYS A 235 -8.73 -1.02 -25.34
N SER A 236 -7.51 -0.64 -25.76
CA SER A 236 -6.61 -1.58 -26.43
C SER A 236 -6.13 -2.70 -25.50
N ALA A 237 -5.93 -2.40 -24.21
CA ALA A 237 -5.50 -3.38 -23.20
C ALA A 237 -6.60 -4.41 -22.84
N LEU A 238 -7.87 -4.16 -23.17
CA LEU A 238 -8.94 -5.15 -23.04
C LEU A 238 -8.75 -6.38 -23.94
N LYS A 239 -7.85 -6.31 -24.94
CA LYS A 239 -7.52 -7.42 -25.84
C LYS A 239 -6.28 -8.21 -25.40
N ASP A 240 -5.64 -7.82 -24.29
CA ASP A 240 -4.43 -8.49 -23.81
C ASP A 240 -4.76 -9.92 -23.34
N GLY A 241 -3.86 -10.87 -23.60
CA GLY A 241 -4.04 -12.27 -23.18
C GLY A 241 -4.07 -12.46 -21.67
N ARG A 242 -3.49 -11.54 -20.90
CA ARG A 242 -3.36 -11.63 -19.43
C ARG A 242 -4.59 -11.04 -18.73
N GLY A 243 -5.26 -11.83 -17.90
CA GLY A 243 -6.48 -11.42 -17.18
C GLY A 243 -6.31 -10.13 -16.35
N TYR A 244 -5.23 -10.00 -15.58
CA TYR A 244 -5.00 -8.80 -14.75
C TYR A 244 -4.75 -7.52 -15.55
N VAL A 245 -4.23 -7.63 -16.78
CA VAL A 245 -4.11 -6.47 -17.67
C VAL A 245 -5.50 -5.98 -18.06
N ARG A 246 -6.36 -6.90 -18.51
CA ARG A 246 -7.76 -6.58 -18.87
C ARG A 246 -8.53 -6.05 -17.66
N ALA A 247 -8.37 -6.66 -16.49
CA ALA A 247 -9.04 -6.25 -15.27
C ALA A 247 -8.62 -4.84 -14.81
N ASN A 248 -7.32 -4.51 -14.88
CA ASN A 248 -6.85 -3.14 -14.60
C ASN A 248 -7.28 -2.14 -15.67
N ALA A 249 -7.45 -2.55 -16.93
CA ALA A 249 -8.00 -1.69 -17.95
C ALA A 249 -9.47 -1.33 -17.67
N LEU A 250 -10.31 -2.30 -17.30
CA LEU A 250 -11.71 -2.07 -16.89
C LEU A 250 -11.81 -1.20 -15.64
N ALA A 251 -11.01 -1.50 -14.61
CA ALA A 251 -10.95 -0.67 -13.40
C ALA A 251 -10.44 0.75 -13.70
N GLY A 252 -9.49 0.89 -14.62
CA GLY A 252 -8.99 2.19 -15.07
C GLY A 252 -10.04 3.00 -15.83
N LEU A 253 -10.80 2.38 -16.73
CA LEU A 253 -11.93 3.02 -17.42
C LEU A 253 -12.98 3.50 -16.42
N ARG A 254 -13.30 2.67 -15.42
CA ARG A 254 -14.22 3.03 -14.32
C ARG A 254 -13.69 4.22 -13.54
N LEU A 255 -12.41 4.23 -13.19
CA LEU A 255 -11.76 5.34 -12.48
C LEU A 255 -11.85 6.67 -13.23
N LEU A 256 -11.86 6.62 -14.56
CA LEU A 256 -11.95 7.79 -15.42
C LEU A 256 -13.39 8.14 -15.82
N GLY A 257 -14.37 7.29 -15.50
CA GLY A 257 -15.75 7.41 -15.97
C GLY A 257 -15.87 7.24 -17.50
N GLU A 258 -14.95 6.49 -18.11
CA GLU A 258 -14.86 6.28 -19.55
C GLU A 258 -15.39 4.91 -19.95
N ARG A 259 -15.81 4.77 -21.22
CA ARG A 259 -16.26 3.50 -21.83
C ARG A 259 -15.61 3.32 -23.20
N CYS A 260 -15.41 2.09 -23.63
CA CYS A 260 -14.85 1.84 -24.95
C CYS A 260 -15.85 2.02 -26.10
N PRO A 261 -15.40 2.54 -27.26
CA PRO A 261 -16.18 2.48 -28.48
C PRO A 261 -16.56 1.03 -28.82
N GLY A 262 -17.81 0.82 -29.22
CA GLY A 262 -18.36 -0.52 -29.52
C GLY A 262 -18.76 -1.35 -28.31
N SER A 263 -18.62 -0.82 -27.09
CA SER A 263 -19.09 -1.41 -25.83
C SER A 263 -18.70 -2.89 -25.59
N PRO A 264 -17.41 -3.28 -25.71
CA PRO A 264 -16.96 -4.66 -25.49
C PRO A 264 -17.14 -5.17 -24.05
N GLU A 265 -17.40 -4.28 -23.09
CA GLU A 265 -17.50 -4.58 -21.66
C GLU A 265 -18.57 -5.64 -21.35
N GLY A 266 -19.73 -5.58 -22.02
CA GLY A 266 -20.78 -6.60 -21.86
C GLY A 266 -20.37 -7.98 -22.35
N ALA A 267 -19.59 -8.07 -23.43
CA ALA A 267 -19.07 -9.34 -23.92
C ALA A 267 -18.01 -9.91 -22.96
N LEU A 268 -17.11 -9.06 -22.46
CA LEU A 268 -16.14 -9.45 -21.44
C LEU A 268 -16.83 -9.94 -20.16
N LEU A 269 -17.88 -9.25 -19.73
CA LEU A 269 -18.69 -9.67 -18.58
C LEU A 269 -19.24 -11.10 -18.75
N LEU A 270 -19.71 -11.46 -19.94
CA LEU A 270 -20.39 -12.75 -20.15
C LEU A 270 -19.46 -13.91 -20.52
N SER A 271 -18.26 -13.63 -21.02
CA SER A 271 -17.44 -14.65 -21.68
C SER A 271 -15.96 -14.66 -21.30
N ASP A 272 -15.47 -13.67 -20.54
CA ASP A 272 -14.07 -13.68 -20.13
C ASP A 272 -13.80 -14.87 -19.18
N PRO A 273 -12.74 -15.66 -19.42
CA PRO A 273 -12.43 -16.81 -18.57
C PRO A 273 -12.10 -16.41 -17.13
N SER A 274 -11.59 -15.19 -16.90
CA SER A 274 -11.24 -14.69 -15.58
C SER A 274 -12.45 -14.07 -14.89
N ASP A 275 -12.82 -14.62 -13.74
CA ASP A 275 -13.82 -14.05 -12.83
C ASP A 275 -13.49 -12.63 -12.39
N VAL A 276 -12.21 -12.31 -12.15
CA VAL A 276 -11.76 -10.96 -11.84
C VAL A 276 -12.09 -9.99 -12.98
N VAL A 277 -11.88 -10.40 -14.24
CA VAL A 277 -12.22 -9.56 -15.40
C VAL A 277 -13.72 -9.36 -15.49
N ARG A 278 -14.52 -10.44 -15.34
CA ARG A 278 -15.98 -10.35 -15.35
C ARG A 278 -16.50 -9.42 -14.25
N ALA A 279 -16.00 -9.56 -13.02
CA ALA A 279 -16.35 -8.68 -11.90
C ALA A 279 -16.01 -7.19 -12.17
N LYS A 280 -14.84 -6.90 -12.76
CA LYS A 280 -14.49 -5.52 -13.12
C LYS A 280 -15.33 -4.99 -14.28
N ALA A 281 -15.74 -5.84 -15.22
CA ALA A 281 -16.64 -5.46 -16.31
C ALA A 281 -18.03 -5.09 -15.76
N ALA A 282 -18.60 -5.92 -14.88
CA ALA A 282 -19.86 -5.64 -14.19
C ALA A 282 -19.79 -4.30 -13.46
N SER A 283 -18.73 -4.11 -12.67
CA SER A 283 -18.51 -2.88 -11.90
C SER A 283 -18.39 -1.63 -12.76
N LEU A 284 -17.69 -1.70 -13.90
CA LEU A 284 -17.64 -0.61 -14.86
C LEU A 284 -19.04 -0.34 -15.45
N LEU A 285 -19.74 -1.37 -15.91
CA LEU A 285 -21.07 -1.22 -16.51
C LEU A 285 -22.07 -0.57 -15.55
N GLN A 286 -22.04 -0.96 -14.27
CA GLN A 286 -22.87 -0.35 -13.22
C GLN A 286 -22.51 1.12 -12.95
N ALA A 287 -21.23 1.49 -13.07
CA ALA A 287 -20.73 2.83 -12.73
C ALA A 287 -20.83 3.86 -13.88
N VAL A 288 -21.18 3.44 -15.10
CA VAL A 288 -21.30 4.33 -16.26
C VAL A 288 -22.69 4.21 -16.90
N LYS A 289 -23.02 5.10 -17.83
CA LYS A 289 -24.34 5.11 -18.49
C LYS A 289 -24.60 3.79 -19.23
N THR A 290 -25.48 2.95 -18.66
CA THR A 290 -25.83 1.62 -19.20
C THR A 290 -26.68 1.70 -20.46
N THR A 291 -26.37 0.83 -21.43
CA THR A 291 -27.23 0.55 -22.59
C THR A 291 -28.24 -0.56 -22.27
N PRO A 292 -29.28 -0.76 -23.11
CA PRO A 292 -30.14 -1.94 -23.00
C PRO A 292 -29.37 -3.27 -23.09
N GLU A 293 -28.31 -3.32 -23.89
CA GLU A 293 -27.42 -4.48 -24.02
C GLU A 293 -26.68 -4.76 -22.72
N ASP A 294 -26.14 -3.70 -22.07
CA ASP A 294 -25.45 -3.83 -20.78
C ASP A 294 -26.40 -4.36 -19.70
N ARG A 295 -27.65 -3.86 -19.66
CA ARG A 295 -28.65 -4.33 -18.70
C ARG A 295 -29.00 -5.80 -18.89
N ARG A 296 -29.09 -6.27 -20.14
CA ARG A 296 -29.28 -7.70 -20.43
C ARG A 296 -28.07 -8.52 -19.97
N ALA A 297 -26.85 -8.05 -20.25
CA ALA A 297 -25.63 -8.73 -19.81
C ALA A 297 -25.52 -8.81 -18.28
N LEU A 298 -25.83 -7.72 -17.57
CA LEU A 298 -25.86 -7.69 -16.10
C LEU A 298 -26.90 -8.68 -15.53
N GLY A 299 -28.12 -8.72 -16.07
CA GLY A 299 -29.15 -9.67 -15.61
C GLY A 299 -28.80 -11.14 -15.91
N SER A 300 -28.16 -11.43 -17.05
CA SER A 300 -27.64 -12.78 -17.32
C SER A 300 -26.49 -13.17 -16.40
N CYS A 301 -25.62 -12.23 -16.06
CA CYS A 301 -24.54 -12.44 -15.11
C CYS A 301 -25.07 -12.71 -13.69
N GLU A 302 -26.01 -11.89 -13.21
CA GLU A 302 -26.60 -11.98 -11.86
C GLU A 302 -27.18 -13.39 -11.59
N SER A 303 -27.86 -13.96 -12.57
CA SER A 303 -28.53 -15.26 -12.44
C SER A 303 -27.69 -16.46 -12.87
N GLY A 304 -26.58 -16.24 -13.58
CA GLY A 304 -25.89 -17.29 -14.33
C GLY A 304 -24.38 -17.35 -14.19
N ASP A 305 -23.71 -16.38 -13.56
CA ASP A 305 -22.26 -16.46 -13.39
C ASP A 305 -21.86 -17.57 -12.39
N PRO A 306 -20.88 -18.43 -12.71
CA PRO A 306 -20.40 -19.46 -11.78
C PRO A 306 -19.77 -18.90 -10.50
N SER A 307 -19.28 -17.66 -10.52
CA SER A 307 -18.68 -17.00 -9.36
C SER A 307 -19.71 -16.13 -8.64
N SER A 308 -19.99 -16.45 -7.38
CA SER A 308 -20.89 -15.65 -6.54
C SER A 308 -20.42 -14.20 -6.39
N GLN A 309 -19.10 -13.97 -6.38
CA GLN A 309 -18.55 -12.61 -6.33
C GLN A 309 -18.88 -11.81 -7.59
N VAL A 310 -18.89 -12.45 -8.76
CA VAL A 310 -19.26 -11.80 -10.02
C VAL A 310 -20.76 -11.53 -10.06
N ALA A 311 -21.58 -12.50 -9.65
CA ALA A 311 -23.03 -12.32 -9.56
C ALA A 311 -23.41 -11.12 -8.65
N VAL A 312 -22.80 -11.00 -7.48
CA VAL A 312 -22.99 -9.85 -6.57
C VAL A 312 -22.56 -8.53 -7.22
N ALA A 313 -21.44 -8.53 -7.96
CA ALA A 313 -20.99 -7.33 -8.69
C ALA A 313 -21.93 -6.93 -9.84
N CYS A 314 -22.74 -7.86 -10.36
CA CYS A 314 -23.75 -7.61 -11.38
C CYS A 314 -25.06 -7.07 -10.81
N GLU A 315 -25.39 -7.41 -9.56
CA GLU A 315 -26.59 -6.93 -8.88
C GLU A 315 -26.42 -5.51 -8.32
N SER A 316 -25.26 -5.23 -7.71
CA SER A 316 -25.05 -4.03 -6.89
C SER A 316 -24.30 -2.92 -7.61
N GLU A 317 -24.76 -1.67 -7.42
CA GLU A 317 -23.97 -0.49 -7.79
C GLU A 317 -22.69 -0.46 -6.93
N PRO A 318 -21.51 -0.28 -7.54
CA PRO A 318 -20.28 -0.35 -6.78
C PRO A 318 -20.05 0.93 -5.97
N ASP A 319 -19.36 0.80 -4.84
CA ASP A 319 -19.03 1.94 -3.97
C ASP A 319 -18.39 3.09 -4.74
N ALA A 320 -18.76 4.32 -4.39
CA ALA A 320 -18.17 5.52 -4.96
C ALA A 320 -16.64 5.52 -4.77
N ILE A 321 -15.91 5.93 -5.80
CA ILE A 321 -14.44 5.96 -5.74
C ILE A 321 -14.02 7.00 -4.68
N PRO A 322 -13.23 6.60 -3.67
CA PRO A 322 -12.82 7.51 -2.62
C PRO A 322 -11.98 8.67 -3.16
N SER A 323 -12.33 9.91 -2.78
CA SER A 323 -11.59 11.12 -3.16
C SER A 323 -10.35 11.36 -2.28
N THR A 324 -10.22 10.63 -1.18
CA THR A 324 -9.10 10.74 -0.23
C THR A 324 -8.31 9.45 -0.20
N SER A 325 -7.03 9.57 0.15
CA SER A 325 -6.13 8.42 0.28
C SER A 325 -5.35 8.50 1.59
N GLU A 326 -4.86 7.34 2.02
CA GLU A 326 -4.02 7.21 3.20
C GLU A 326 -2.95 6.14 3.00
N PRO A 327 -1.82 6.25 3.71
CA PRO A 327 -0.80 5.22 3.68
C PRO A 327 -1.28 3.98 4.44
N VAL A 328 -1.20 2.82 3.81
CA VAL A 328 -1.53 1.53 4.42
C VAL A 328 -0.36 0.56 4.30
N THR A 329 -0.22 -0.32 5.28
CA THR A 329 0.70 -1.46 5.23
C THR A 329 -0.12 -2.73 5.29
N VAL A 330 -0.02 -3.56 4.26
CA VAL A 330 -0.80 -4.78 4.11
C VAL A 330 0.11 -5.97 4.33
N PHE A 331 -0.25 -6.84 5.25
CA PHE A 331 0.49 -8.07 5.51
C PHE A 331 -0.12 -9.23 4.71
N VAL A 332 0.70 -9.88 3.89
CA VAL A 332 0.30 -10.97 3.01
C VAL A 332 0.40 -12.28 3.78
N VAL A 333 -0.76 -12.82 4.14
CA VAL A 333 -0.92 -14.13 4.79
C VAL A 333 -1.44 -15.13 3.75
N PRO A 334 -0.62 -16.09 3.29
CA PRO A 334 -1.08 -17.09 2.33
C PRO A 334 -2.20 -17.97 2.90
N LEU A 335 -3.04 -18.51 2.02
CA LEU A 335 -4.12 -19.41 2.40
C LEU A 335 -3.58 -20.61 3.22
N GLY A 336 -4.24 -20.90 4.34
CA GLY A 336 -3.83 -21.97 5.26
C GLY A 336 -2.69 -21.60 6.21
N GLN A 337 -2.17 -20.37 6.15
CA GLN A 337 -1.20 -19.86 7.12
C GLN A 337 -1.84 -18.87 8.10
N SER A 338 -1.22 -18.69 9.26
CA SER A 338 -1.65 -17.75 10.30
C SER A 338 -0.72 -16.56 10.47
N LYS A 339 0.37 -16.51 9.70
CA LYS A 339 1.40 -15.47 9.78
C LYS A 339 1.74 -14.92 8.39
N PRO A 340 2.17 -13.65 8.31
CA PRO A 340 2.64 -13.09 7.05
C PRO A 340 3.85 -13.87 6.52
N ALA A 341 3.87 -14.11 5.21
CA ALA A 341 4.96 -14.83 4.57
C ALA A 341 5.91 -13.87 3.85
N ALA A 342 7.20 -13.95 4.18
CA ALA A 342 8.25 -13.19 3.52
C ALA A 342 8.29 -13.52 2.02
N ARG A 343 8.43 -12.48 1.17
CA ARG A 343 8.55 -12.67 -0.28
C ARG A 343 7.38 -13.45 -0.89
N ALA A 344 6.19 -13.33 -0.32
CA ALA A 344 4.98 -13.93 -0.84
C ALA A 344 4.47 -13.16 -2.07
N PRO A 345 4.07 -13.84 -3.14
CA PRO A 345 3.39 -13.19 -4.25
C PRO A 345 2.02 -12.69 -3.81
N PHE A 346 1.61 -11.54 -4.31
CA PHE A 346 0.32 -10.95 -3.96
C PHE A 346 -0.34 -10.26 -5.15
N THR A 347 -1.67 -10.16 -5.06
CA THR A 347 -2.49 -9.19 -5.79
C THR A 347 -3.26 -8.40 -4.74
N LEU A 348 -3.09 -7.09 -4.74
CA LEU A 348 -3.73 -6.16 -3.82
C LEU A 348 -4.81 -5.38 -4.57
N ILE A 349 -6.06 -5.60 -4.22
CA ILE A 349 -7.21 -4.89 -4.78
C ILE A 349 -7.46 -3.66 -3.91
N ARG A 350 -7.43 -2.48 -4.52
CA ARG A 350 -7.70 -1.20 -3.86
C ARG A 350 -9.20 -0.86 -3.90
N ALA A 351 -9.61 0.06 -3.04
CA ALA A 351 -10.99 0.58 -3.02
C ALA A 351 -11.42 1.30 -4.32
N ASP A 352 -10.47 1.78 -5.13
CA ASP A 352 -10.76 2.30 -6.48
C ASP A 352 -10.86 1.19 -7.55
N GLY A 353 -10.79 -0.07 -7.14
CA GLY A 353 -10.90 -1.26 -7.99
C GLY A 353 -9.61 -1.63 -8.73
N LEU A 354 -8.59 -0.76 -8.74
CA LEU A 354 -7.29 -1.05 -9.35
C LEU A 354 -6.53 -2.09 -8.53
N MET A 355 -5.73 -2.89 -9.23
CA MET A 355 -4.98 -4.00 -8.65
C MET A 355 -3.48 -3.76 -8.79
N ARG A 356 -2.77 -3.97 -7.68
CA ARG A 356 -1.31 -3.99 -7.62
C ARG A 356 -0.83 -5.41 -7.43
N MET A 357 0.14 -5.82 -8.22
CA MET A 357 0.72 -7.16 -8.13
C MET A 357 2.22 -7.08 -7.84
N GLY A 358 2.75 -8.09 -7.17
CA GLY A 358 4.18 -8.16 -6.88
C GLY A 358 4.53 -9.19 -5.83
N ILE A 359 5.67 -8.97 -5.19
CA ILE A 359 6.22 -9.81 -4.12
C ILE A 359 6.34 -8.96 -2.85
N SER A 360 5.84 -9.46 -1.72
CA SER A 360 5.95 -8.78 -0.43
C SER A 360 7.40 -8.65 0.05
N ASP A 361 7.65 -7.76 1.01
CA ASP A 361 8.98 -7.58 1.58
C ASP A 361 9.35 -8.72 2.56
N ARG A 362 10.48 -8.61 3.26
CA ARG A 362 10.95 -9.67 4.18
C ARG A 362 10.07 -9.84 5.42
N ARG A 363 9.16 -8.91 5.69
CA ARG A 363 8.12 -9.03 6.74
C ARG A 363 6.86 -9.72 6.23
N GLY A 364 6.78 -9.99 4.93
CA GLY A 364 5.52 -10.31 4.28
C GLY A 364 4.62 -9.08 4.14
N ALA A 365 5.17 -7.86 4.17
CA ALA A 365 4.40 -6.63 4.11
C ALA A 365 4.50 -5.94 2.73
N VAL A 366 3.48 -5.16 2.40
CA VAL A 366 3.41 -4.28 1.22
C VAL A 366 2.98 -2.90 1.71
N TYR A 367 3.78 -1.88 1.43
CA TYR A 367 3.44 -0.50 1.73
C TYR A 367 2.76 0.16 0.51
N GLU A 368 1.57 0.71 0.71
CA GLU A 368 0.88 1.52 -0.28
C GLU A 368 0.70 2.93 0.27
N TYR A 369 1.48 3.88 -0.25
CA TYR A 369 1.51 5.27 0.24
C TYR A 369 0.17 6.00 0.05
N ALA A 370 -0.50 5.77 -1.08
CA ALA A 370 -1.71 6.48 -1.48
C ALA A 370 -2.82 5.48 -1.84
N ALA A 371 -3.19 4.65 -0.86
CA ALA A 371 -4.36 3.78 -0.99
C ALA A 371 -5.62 4.63 -0.82
N PRO A 372 -6.59 4.57 -1.75
CA PRO A 372 -7.87 5.24 -1.57
C PRO A 372 -8.54 4.71 -0.30
N ARG A 373 -9.14 5.60 0.49
CA ARG A 373 -9.79 5.21 1.75
C ARG A 373 -10.92 4.22 1.51
N GLY A 374 -10.83 3.03 2.08
CA GLY A 374 -11.83 1.98 1.93
C GLY A 374 -11.20 0.62 2.13
N TYR A 375 -11.91 -0.43 1.74
CA TYR A 375 -11.40 -1.78 1.84
C TYR A 375 -10.23 -2.01 0.88
N VAL A 376 -9.22 -2.70 1.40
CA VAL A 376 -8.10 -3.20 0.63
C VAL A 376 -8.06 -4.70 0.84
N GLU A 377 -8.04 -5.46 -0.26
CA GLU A 377 -8.22 -6.90 -0.24
C GLU A 377 -7.06 -7.61 -0.93
N LEU A 378 -6.78 -8.84 -0.50
CA LEU A 378 -5.85 -9.73 -1.18
C LEU A 378 -6.63 -10.62 -2.15
N GLY A 379 -6.30 -10.51 -3.43
CA GLY A 379 -6.79 -11.39 -4.49
C GLY A 379 -5.84 -12.55 -4.78
N VAL A 380 -6.21 -13.36 -5.77
CA VAL A 380 -5.36 -14.45 -6.27
C VAL A 380 -4.03 -13.87 -6.82
N PRO A 381 -2.86 -14.35 -6.40
CA PRO A 381 -1.59 -13.88 -6.96
C PRO A 381 -1.46 -14.24 -8.45
N VAL A 382 -0.81 -13.38 -9.23
CA VAL A 382 -0.62 -13.58 -10.69
C VAL A 382 -0.05 -14.94 -11.05
N ALA A 383 0.90 -15.45 -10.26
CA ALA A 383 1.52 -16.76 -10.48
C ALA A 383 0.55 -17.95 -10.34
N LEU A 384 -0.61 -17.73 -9.71
CA LEU A 384 -1.65 -18.73 -9.47
C LEU A 384 -2.92 -18.47 -10.30
N ALA A 385 -3.02 -17.33 -10.98
CA ALA A 385 -4.13 -17.03 -11.86
C ALA A 385 -3.98 -17.85 -13.15
N LYS A 386 -5.02 -18.62 -13.47
CA LYS A 386 -5.10 -19.42 -14.69
C LYS A 386 -5.63 -18.60 -15.85
#